data_AF-A0A2N1J8E1-F1
#
_entry.id   AF-A0A2N1J8E1-F1
#
_cell.length_a   1.000
_cell.length_b   1.000
_cell.length_c   1.000
_cell.angle_alpha   90.00
_cell.angle_beta   90.00
_cell.angle_gamma   90.00
#
_symmetry.space_group_name_H-M   'P 1'
#
loop_
_entity.id
_entity.type
_entity.pdbx_description
1 polymer ?
#
loop_
_entity_poly.entity_id
_entity_poly.type
_entity_poly.pdbx_seq_one_letter_code
_entity_poly.pdbx_strand_id
1 'polypeptide(L)'
;MLRGVVKNALRAPMRSLTTSAVRCAETEASKYPKGTIIPGSKVDPQLGSYPDMPEQNLQFRPYFSSWWDKQDRHNFNEPVQEQDDILNMWAPDAYKTPGPYALKCFSIAVATIATFSYFLYHNQAELPALRKTFPRGGLAQELGGEHARARIPSDDAGEDDEELDEE
;
A
#
# COMPACT_ATOMS: atom_id res chain seq x y z
N MET A 1 3.14 53.40 60.08
CA MET A 1 4.36 53.04 59.31
C MET A 1 4.04 51.80 58.48
N LEU A 2 3.77 51.95 57.18
CA LEU A 2 3.54 50.85 56.26
C LEU A 2 4.88 50.19 55.89
N ARG A 3 5.00 48.86 56.07
CA ARG A 3 6.08 48.08 55.47
C ARG A 3 5.49 47.20 54.37
N GLY A 4 5.89 47.47 53.13
CA GLY A 4 5.42 46.81 51.93
C GLY A 4 5.87 45.35 51.84
N VAL A 5 4.99 44.52 51.29
CA VAL A 5 5.25 43.12 50.95
C VAL A 5 5.82 43.07 49.53
N VAL A 6 7.09 42.71 49.40
CA VAL A 6 7.71 42.42 48.10
C VAL A 6 7.37 40.98 47.74
N LYS A 7 6.57 40.77 46.69
CA LYS A 7 6.28 39.45 46.14
C LYS A 7 7.43 39.07 45.19
N ASN A 8 8.29 38.15 45.61
CA ASN A 8 9.28 37.53 44.72
C ASN A 8 8.55 36.58 43.75
N ALA A 9 8.46 36.97 42.48
CA ALA A 9 8.02 36.09 41.41
C ALA A 9 9.15 35.11 41.09
N LEU A 10 9.01 33.85 41.54
CA LEU A 10 9.88 32.76 41.12
C LEU A 10 9.60 32.45 39.64
N ARG A 11 10.56 32.79 38.77
CA ARG A 11 10.53 32.46 37.35
C ARG A 11 10.78 30.94 37.21
N ALA A 12 9.76 30.19 36.79
CA ALA A 12 9.90 28.76 36.52
C ALA A 12 10.88 28.54 35.34
N PRO A 13 11.86 27.62 35.44
CA PRO A 13 12.69 27.28 34.30
C PRO A 13 11.87 26.47 33.28
N MET A 14 11.70 27.02 32.07
CA MET A 14 11.21 26.25 30.93
C MET A 14 12.20 25.12 30.64
N ARG A 15 11.85 23.89 31.03
CA ARG A 15 12.59 22.69 30.63
C ARG A 15 12.35 22.47 29.14
N SER A 16 13.38 22.73 28.34
CA SER A 16 13.45 22.33 26.93
C SER A 16 13.33 20.79 26.85
N LEU A 17 12.19 20.29 26.38
CA LEU A 17 12.01 18.88 26.06
C LEU A 17 12.65 18.61 24.69
N THR A 18 13.96 18.40 24.67
CA THR A 18 14.66 17.90 23.48
C THR A 18 14.68 16.38 23.56
N THR A 19 13.66 15.72 23.01
CA THR A 19 13.64 14.25 22.88
C THR A 19 14.33 13.84 21.58
N SER A 20 15.66 13.84 21.57
CA SER A 20 16.45 13.17 20.52
C SER A 20 17.16 11.96 21.11
N ALA A 21 16.39 10.93 21.42
CA ALA A 21 16.94 9.61 21.68
C ALA A 21 17.18 8.95 20.32
N VAL A 22 18.35 9.21 19.72
CA VAL A 22 18.88 8.32 18.69
C VAL A 22 19.21 7.02 19.41
N ARG A 23 18.24 6.10 19.43
CA ARG A 23 18.51 4.72 19.79
C ARG A 23 19.34 4.15 18.65
N CYS A 24 20.65 4.10 18.83
CA CYS A 24 21.47 3.13 18.10
C CYS A 24 20.97 1.75 18.54
N ALA A 25 20.00 1.21 17.80
CA ALA A 25 19.66 -0.19 17.89
C ALA A 25 20.86 -0.95 17.35
N GLU A 26 21.52 -1.69 18.24
CA GLU A 26 22.43 -2.75 17.86
C GLU A 26 21.72 -3.63 16.82
N THR A 27 22.28 -3.68 15.61
CA THR A 27 21.74 -4.54 14.56
C THR A 27 21.99 -5.98 14.98
N GLU A 28 21.02 -6.60 15.65
CA GLU A 28 20.99 -8.06 15.70
C GLU A 28 21.14 -8.55 14.26
N ALA A 29 22.11 -9.45 14.06
CA ALA A 29 22.39 -10.09 12.79
C ALA A 29 21.06 -10.37 12.08
N SER A 30 20.89 -9.77 10.90
CA SER A 30 19.69 -9.83 10.06
C SER A 30 18.98 -11.17 10.24
N LYS A 31 17.94 -11.21 11.08
CA LYS A 31 16.91 -12.24 11.03
C LYS A 31 16.19 -11.93 9.72
N TYR A 32 16.77 -12.38 8.61
CA TYR A 32 16.08 -12.49 7.35
C TYR A 32 14.72 -13.12 7.68
N PRO A 33 13.61 -12.65 7.09
CA PRO A 33 12.40 -13.44 7.22
C PRO A 33 12.77 -14.83 6.71
N LYS A 34 12.80 -15.79 7.62
CA LYS A 34 12.69 -17.16 7.20
C LYS A 34 11.31 -17.16 6.56
N GLY A 35 11.27 -17.35 5.25
CA GLY A 35 10.05 -17.81 4.60
C GLY A 35 9.47 -18.87 5.54
N THR A 36 8.18 -18.77 5.84
CA THR A 36 7.54 -19.59 6.88
C THR A 36 7.62 -21.05 6.49
N ILE A 37 8.74 -21.67 6.82
CA ILE A 37 9.04 -23.06 6.60
C ILE A 37 9.76 -23.43 7.89
N ILE A 38 8.96 -24.05 8.75
CA ILE A 38 9.45 -24.69 9.95
C ILE A 38 10.40 -25.78 9.45
N PRO A 39 11.70 -25.77 9.78
CA PRO A 39 12.58 -26.87 9.43
C PRO A 39 12.08 -28.12 10.16
N GLY A 40 11.35 -28.99 9.43
CA GLY A 40 10.80 -30.24 9.95
C GLY A 40 9.39 -30.66 9.51
N SER A 41 8.96 -30.49 8.25
CA SER A 41 7.65 -31.04 7.81
C SER A 41 7.67 -31.77 6.47
N LYS A 42 8.02 -33.06 6.54
CA LYS A 42 7.98 -34.09 5.49
C LYS A 42 9.00 -33.88 4.36
N VAL A 43 10.01 -34.75 4.34
CA VAL A 43 10.84 -35.00 3.15
C VAL A 43 9.90 -35.22 1.97
N ASP A 44 10.05 -34.43 0.90
CA ASP A 44 9.25 -34.59 -0.31
C ASP A 44 9.36 -36.07 -0.77
N PRO A 45 8.24 -36.82 -0.83
CA PRO A 45 8.26 -38.21 -1.26
C PRO A 45 8.83 -38.39 -2.68
N GLN A 46 8.85 -37.34 -3.51
CA GLN A 46 9.40 -37.34 -4.86
C GLN A 46 10.91 -37.12 -4.91
N LEU A 47 11.54 -36.72 -3.80
CA LEU A 47 12.98 -36.36 -3.73
C LEU A 47 13.91 -37.58 -3.87
N GLY A 48 13.44 -38.79 -3.55
CA GLY A 48 14.21 -40.02 -3.67
C GLY A 48 15.47 -40.02 -2.81
N SER A 49 16.65 -40.04 -3.44
CA SER A 49 17.97 -40.01 -2.77
C SER A 49 18.67 -38.65 -2.85
N TYR A 50 18.00 -37.62 -3.38
CA TYR A 50 18.54 -36.27 -3.43
C TYR A 50 18.55 -35.65 -2.01
N PRO A 51 19.58 -34.85 -1.64
CA PRO A 51 19.63 -34.24 -0.31
C PRO A 51 18.51 -33.22 -0.12
N ASP A 52 17.82 -33.30 1.02
CA ASP A 52 16.81 -32.33 1.45
C ASP A 52 17.51 -31.06 1.97
N MET A 53 17.39 -29.96 1.22
CA MET A 53 18.04 -28.68 1.52
C MET A 53 17.01 -27.67 2.03
N PRO A 54 17.35 -26.79 2.99
CA PRO A 54 16.44 -25.72 3.39
C PRO A 54 16.05 -24.83 2.21
N GLU A 55 14.74 -24.57 2.10
CA GLU A 55 14.20 -23.63 1.11
C GLU A 55 14.60 -22.18 1.43
N GLN A 56 15.72 -21.76 0.84
CA GLN A 56 16.26 -20.41 1.02
C GLN A 56 16.59 -19.78 -0.32
N ASN A 57 15.90 -18.68 -0.63
CA ASN A 57 16.17 -17.91 -1.85
C ASN A 57 17.62 -17.37 -1.85
N LEU A 58 18.34 -17.61 -2.95
CA LEU A 58 19.72 -17.19 -3.18
C LEU A 58 19.89 -15.67 -3.14
N GLN A 59 18.84 -14.89 -3.41
CA GLN A 59 18.85 -13.42 -3.32
C GLN A 59 19.18 -12.92 -1.90
N PHE A 60 18.82 -13.67 -0.87
CA PHE A 60 19.12 -13.32 0.53
C PHE A 60 20.54 -13.70 0.96
N ARG A 61 21.27 -14.46 0.14
CA ARG A 61 22.66 -14.84 0.41
C ARG A 61 23.54 -13.58 0.39
N PRO A 62 24.45 -13.38 1.36
CA PRO A 62 25.35 -12.24 1.35
C PRO A 62 26.26 -12.24 0.12
N TYR A 63 26.53 -11.05 -0.40
CA TYR A 63 27.48 -10.89 -1.50
C TYR A 63 28.92 -10.99 -0.98
N PHE A 64 29.69 -11.94 -1.52
CA PHE A 64 31.12 -12.12 -1.24
C PHE A 64 31.91 -12.21 -2.55
N SER A 65 33.15 -11.71 -2.56
CA SER A 65 34.01 -11.83 -3.75
C SER A 65 34.55 -13.25 -3.98
N SER A 66 34.37 -14.16 -3.01
CA SER A 66 34.88 -15.53 -3.03
C SER A 66 33.93 -16.54 -3.70
N TRP A 67 32.70 -16.12 -4.05
CA TRP A 67 31.79 -16.98 -4.81
C TRP A 67 32.42 -17.35 -6.15
N TRP A 68 32.32 -18.63 -6.52
CA TRP A 68 32.77 -19.10 -7.83
C TRP A 68 31.92 -18.47 -8.94
N ASP A 69 30.59 -18.58 -8.81
CA ASP A 69 29.65 -17.78 -9.60
C ASP A 69 29.21 -16.56 -8.78
N LYS A 70 29.67 -15.37 -9.20
CA LYS A 70 29.34 -14.12 -8.52
C LYS A 70 27.91 -13.63 -8.80
N GLN A 71 27.33 -14.01 -9.95
CA GLN A 71 25.97 -13.57 -10.32
C GLN A 71 24.95 -14.36 -9.50
N ASP A 72 25.07 -15.69 -9.52
CA ASP A 72 24.13 -16.58 -8.83
C ASP A 72 24.47 -16.76 -7.34
N ARG A 73 25.65 -16.27 -6.92
CA ARG A 73 26.20 -16.42 -5.55
C ARG A 73 26.33 -17.89 -5.15
N HIS A 74 26.84 -18.72 -6.07
CA HIS A 74 26.94 -20.16 -5.91
C HIS A 74 28.39 -20.65 -5.99
N ASN A 75 28.71 -21.74 -5.27
CA ASN A 75 30.02 -22.38 -5.35
C ASN A 75 29.99 -23.64 -6.23
N PHE A 76 31.13 -23.97 -6.83
CA PHE A 76 31.27 -25.21 -7.59
C PHE A 76 31.11 -26.43 -6.66
N ASN A 77 30.39 -27.47 -7.11
CA ASN A 77 30.01 -28.67 -6.34
C ASN A 77 29.12 -28.42 -5.10
N GLU A 78 28.58 -27.23 -4.91
CA GLU A 78 27.53 -27.03 -3.91
C GLU A 78 26.23 -27.72 -4.41
N PRO A 79 25.58 -28.56 -3.58
CA PRO A 79 24.32 -29.18 -3.97
C PRO A 79 23.28 -28.10 -4.27
N VAL A 80 22.52 -28.29 -5.32
CA VAL A 80 21.46 -27.36 -5.73
C VAL A 80 20.17 -27.73 -5.00
N GLN A 81 19.32 -26.79 -4.68
CA GLN A 81 18.04 -27.12 -4.06
C GLN A 81 17.09 -27.75 -5.08
N GLU A 82 16.19 -28.63 -4.66
CA GLU A 82 15.18 -29.28 -5.52
C GLU A 82 14.27 -28.28 -6.27
N GLN A 83 13.96 -27.13 -5.67
CA GLN A 83 13.17 -26.03 -6.26
C GLN A 83 14.02 -24.80 -6.60
N ASP A 84 15.21 -25.03 -7.17
CA ASP A 84 16.13 -23.93 -7.54
C ASP A 84 15.52 -22.95 -8.54
N ASP A 85 14.63 -23.40 -9.43
CA ASP A 85 13.96 -22.55 -10.41
C ASP A 85 13.16 -21.38 -9.78
N ILE A 86 12.62 -21.59 -8.59
CA ILE A 86 11.85 -20.59 -7.82
C ILE A 86 12.74 -19.83 -6.82
N LEU A 87 13.87 -20.41 -6.42
CA LEU A 87 14.72 -19.89 -5.34
C LEU A 87 16.07 -19.32 -5.82
N ASN A 88 16.36 -19.42 -7.10
CA ASN A 88 17.57 -18.85 -7.71
C ASN A 88 17.49 -17.31 -7.78
N MET A 89 18.64 -16.67 -7.99
CA MET A 89 18.80 -15.24 -8.24
C MET A 89 17.89 -14.70 -9.36
N TRP A 90 17.65 -15.52 -10.39
CA TRP A 90 16.83 -15.18 -11.56
C TRP A 90 15.33 -15.35 -11.34
N ALA A 91 14.92 -15.89 -10.19
CA ALA A 91 13.52 -15.97 -9.81
C ALA A 91 12.94 -14.58 -9.51
N PRO A 92 11.61 -14.44 -9.39
CA PRO A 92 11.00 -13.20 -8.92
C PRO A 92 11.63 -12.71 -7.62
N ASP A 93 11.78 -11.39 -7.49
CA ASP A 93 12.44 -10.76 -6.35
C ASP A 93 11.71 -11.06 -5.04
N ALA A 94 12.45 -11.52 -4.04
CA ALA A 94 11.95 -11.92 -2.74
C ALA A 94 12.10 -10.78 -1.73
N TYR A 95 10.96 -10.33 -1.19
CA TYR A 95 10.94 -9.24 -0.23
C TYR A 95 11.14 -9.73 1.21
N LYS A 96 11.80 -8.88 2.02
CA LYS A 96 11.97 -9.15 3.45
C LYS A 96 10.66 -8.99 4.25
N THR A 97 9.67 -8.31 3.67
CA THR A 97 8.39 -8.07 4.32
C THR A 97 7.43 -9.21 4.01
N PRO A 98 6.74 -9.78 5.01
CA PRO A 98 5.80 -10.88 4.76
C PRO A 98 4.66 -10.41 3.85
N GLY A 99 4.33 -11.22 2.83
CA GLY A 99 3.30 -10.92 1.83
C GLY A 99 1.96 -10.47 2.41
N PRO A 100 1.39 -11.15 3.42
CA PRO A 100 0.12 -10.75 4.03
C PRO A 100 0.16 -9.36 4.68
N TYR A 101 1.31 -8.96 5.22
CA TYR A 101 1.47 -7.63 5.82
C TYR A 101 1.52 -6.55 4.76
N ALA A 102 2.28 -6.78 3.68
CA ALA A 102 2.35 -5.85 2.54
C ALA A 102 0.97 -5.66 1.91
N LEU A 103 0.23 -6.76 1.69
CA LEU A 103 -1.14 -6.72 1.17
C LEU A 103 -2.07 -5.95 2.10
N LYS A 104 -2.00 -6.19 3.41
CA LYS A 104 -2.79 -5.44 4.41
C LYS A 104 -2.52 -3.93 4.33
N CYS A 105 -1.26 -3.52 4.30
CA CYS A 105 -0.91 -2.10 4.20
C CYS A 105 -1.42 -1.48 2.90
N PHE A 106 -1.25 -2.19 1.78
CA PHE A 106 -1.72 -1.77 0.47
C PHE A 106 -3.25 -1.66 0.42
N SER A 107 -3.97 -2.66 0.92
CA SER A 107 -5.44 -2.67 0.94
C SER A 107 -5.99 -1.56 1.82
N ILE A 108 -5.36 -1.29 2.97
CA ILE A 108 -5.75 -0.16 3.83
C ILE A 108 -5.56 1.15 3.08
N ALA A 109 -4.42 1.37 2.41
CA ALA A 109 -4.19 2.60 1.67
C ALA A 109 -5.24 2.81 0.56
N VAL A 110 -5.49 1.79 -0.26
CA VAL A 110 -6.51 1.85 -1.32
C VAL A 110 -7.91 2.09 -0.73
N ALA A 111 -8.27 1.36 0.34
CA ALA A 111 -9.57 1.51 0.99
C ALA A 111 -9.77 2.92 1.58
N THR A 112 -8.74 3.51 2.20
CA THR A 112 -8.84 4.87 2.75
C THR A 112 -9.10 5.90 1.66
N ILE A 113 -8.41 5.80 0.53
CA ILE A 113 -8.61 6.70 -0.62
C ILE A 113 -10.01 6.51 -1.20
N ALA A 114 -10.41 5.26 -1.47
CA ALA A 114 -11.72 4.96 -2.02
C ALA A 114 -12.87 5.43 -1.11
N THR A 115 -12.76 5.18 0.20
CA THR A 115 -13.77 5.60 1.19
C THR A 115 -13.85 7.12 1.28
N PHE A 116 -12.71 7.80 1.26
CA PHE A 116 -12.67 9.27 1.29
C PHE A 116 -13.27 9.87 0.01
N SER A 117 -12.92 9.34 -1.17
CA SER A 117 -13.51 9.77 -2.44
C SER A 117 -15.02 9.53 -2.48
N TYR A 118 -15.48 8.37 -2.03
CA TYR A 118 -16.90 8.06 -1.94
C TYR A 118 -17.63 9.01 -0.98
N PHE A 119 -17.03 9.28 0.18
CA PHE A 119 -17.59 10.22 1.14
C PHE A 119 -17.74 11.63 0.55
N LEU A 120 -16.72 12.12 -0.17
CA LEU A 120 -16.80 13.43 -0.83
C LEU A 120 -17.87 13.46 -1.93
N TYR A 121 -17.99 12.39 -2.71
CA TYR A 121 -19.00 12.29 -3.76
C TYR A 121 -20.41 12.34 -3.18
N HIS A 122 -20.67 11.61 -2.09
CA HIS A 122 -21.99 11.57 -1.47
C HIS A 122 -22.36 12.87 -0.73
N ASN A 123 -21.38 13.59 -0.17
CA ASN A 123 -21.60 14.84 0.56
C ASN A 123 -21.45 16.09 -0.32
N GLN A 124 -21.42 15.93 -1.64
CA GLN A 124 -21.29 17.07 -2.54
C GLN A 124 -22.62 17.85 -2.60
N ALA A 125 -22.57 19.14 -2.23
CA ALA A 125 -23.71 20.02 -2.40
C ALA A 125 -24.06 20.17 -3.89
N GLU A 126 -25.35 20.31 -4.17
CA GLU A 126 -25.81 20.59 -5.52
C GLU A 126 -25.18 21.87 -6.06
N LEU A 127 -24.88 21.85 -7.36
CA LEU A 127 -24.31 23.02 -8.01
C LEU A 127 -25.37 24.13 -8.02
N PRO A 128 -25.07 25.34 -7.52
CA PRO A 128 -26.03 26.46 -7.50
C PRO A 128 -26.27 27.07 -8.89
N ALA A 129 -25.91 26.34 -9.95
CA ALA A 129 -26.03 26.76 -11.34
C ALA A 129 -26.75 25.67 -12.12
N LEU A 130 -27.75 26.07 -12.90
CA LEU A 130 -28.45 25.18 -13.81
C LEU A 130 -27.44 24.59 -14.82
N ARG A 131 -27.58 23.31 -15.12
CA ARG A 131 -26.75 22.66 -16.15
C ARG A 131 -27.03 23.30 -17.51
N LYS A 132 -26.00 23.34 -18.37
CA LYS A 132 -26.12 23.93 -19.69
C LYS A 132 -27.08 23.11 -20.57
N THR A 133 -28.14 23.74 -21.05
CA THR A 133 -29.10 23.15 -21.98
C THR A 133 -28.85 23.63 -23.41
N PHE A 134 -29.30 22.84 -24.38
CA PHE A 134 -29.04 23.09 -25.80
C PHE A 134 -30.33 23.14 -26.64
N PRO A 135 -30.46 24.10 -27.59
CA PRO A 135 -31.63 24.20 -28.46
C PRO A 135 -31.67 23.08 -29.51
N ARG A 136 -32.77 22.98 -30.28
CA ARG A 136 -32.96 22.00 -31.38
C ARG A 136 -32.84 20.53 -30.94
N GLY A 137 -33.53 20.16 -29.87
CA GLY A 137 -33.55 18.78 -29.39
C GLY A 137 -32.18 18.26 -28.96
N GLY A 138 -31.32 19.12 -28.41
CA GLY A 138 -30.00 18.72 -27.91
C GLY A 138 -28.94 18.65 -29.00
N LEU A 139 -29.03 19.46 -30.06
CA LEU A 139 -28.12 19.39 -31.21
C LEU A 139 -28.04 17.97 -31.82
N ALA A 140 -29.10 17.16 -31.70
CA ALA A 140 -29.09 15.76 -32.14
C ALA A 140 -28.64 15.60 -33.61
N GLN A 141 -29.07 16.51 -34.49
CA GLN A 141 -28.67 16.48 -35.90
C GLN A 141 -27.17 16.75 -36.12
N GLU A 142 -26.54 17.56 -35.26
CA GLU A 142 -25.13 17.92 -35.38
C GLU A 142 -24.21 16.91 -34.68
N LEU A 143 -24.70 16.26 -33.62
CA LEU A 143 -23.95 15.26 -32.85
C LEU A 143 -24.06 13.82 -33.41
N GLY A 144 -24.74 13.63 -34.55
CA GLY A 144 -24.79 12.34 -35.23
C GLY A 144 -26.04 11.50 -34.95
N GLY A 145 -27.07 12.09 -34.33
CA GLY A 145 -28.38 11.48 -34.12
C GLY A 145 -28.86 11.60 -32.68
N GLU A 146 -30.05 11.06 -32.43
CA GLU A 146 -30.71 11.16 -31.12
C GLU A 146 -29.94 10.47 -29.98
N HIS A 147 -29.19 9.41 -30.29
CA HIS A 147 -28.35 8.68 -29.33
C HIS A 147 -27.16 9.49 -28.79
N ALA A 148 -26.77 10.55 -29.50
CA ALA A 148 -25.69 11.44 -29.09
C ALA A 148 -26.19 12.83 -28.70
N ARG A 149 -27.51 13.02 -28.51
CA ARG A 149 -28.07 14.34 -28.19
C ARG A 149 -27.52 14.89 -26.87
N ALA A 150 -27.25 16.19 -26.84
CA ALA A 150 -26.96 16.93 -25.63
C ALA A 150 -28.24 17.19 -24.81
N ARG A 151 -28.08 17.59 -23.54
CA ARG A 151 -29.19 17.85 -22.61
C ARG A 151 -30.15 18.93 -23.13
N ILE A 152 -31.45 18.69 -22.98
CA ILE A 152 -32.53 19.64 -23.30
C ILE A 152 -33.29 20.08 -22.04
N PRO A 153 -33.97 21.25 -22.05
CA PRO A 153 -34.69 21.74 -20.88
C PRO A 153 -35.81 20.83 -20.37
N SER A 154 -36.40 20.01 -21.25
CA SER A 154 -37.45 19.06 -20.85
C SER A 154 -36.91 17.85 -20.09
N ASP A 155 -35.61 17.57 -20.15
CA ASP A 155 -35.01 16.46 -19.39
C ASP A 155 -35.02 16.79 -17.89
N ASP A 156 -34.90 18.08 -17.52
CA ASP A 156 -34.91 18.50 -16.13
C ASP A 156 -36.34 18.49 -15.52
N ALA A 157 -37.39 18.64 -16.34
CA ALA A 157 -38.78 18.64 -15.88
C ALA A 157 -39.36 17.24 -15.62
N GLY A 158 -38.78 16.20 -16.22
CA GLY A 158 -39.25 14.82 -16.05
C GLY A 158 -38.73 14.12 -14.79
N GLU A 159 -37.58 14.55 -14.25
CA GLU A 159 -37.03 14.02 -12.99
C GLU A 159 -37.87 14.47 -11.78
N ASP A 160 -38.44 15.68 -11.82
CA ASP A 160 -39.26 16.24 -10.72
C ASP A 160 -40.66 15.58 -10.61
N ASP A 161 -41.22 15.11 -11.74
CA ASP A 161 -42.54 14.45 -11.79
C ASP A 161 -42.49 12.98 -11.31
N GLU A 162 -41.35 12.29 -11.48
CA GLU A 162 -41.17 10.89 -11.04
C GLU A 162 -40.93 10.78 -9.53
N GLU A 163 -40.31 11.76 -8.87
CA GLU A 163 -40.12 11.75 -7.40
C GLU A 163 -41.43 11.99 -6.61
N LEU A 164 -42.46 12.58 -7.23
CA LEU A 164 -43.74 12.86 -6.57
C LEU A 164 -44.70 11.66 -6.50
N ASP A 165 -44.43 10.60 -7.27
CA ASP A 165 -45.27 9.40 -7.35
C ASP A 165 -44.76 8.24 -6.47
N GLU A 166 -43.60 8.38 -5.81
CA GLU A 166 -42.98 7.35 -4.96
C GLU A 166 -43.16 7.54 -3.43
N GLU A 167 -43.96 8.53 -2.97
CA GLU A 167 -44.29 8.75 -1.54
C GLU A 167 -45.61 8.09 -1.09
#